data_AF-A0AAN9B7D6-F1
#
_entry.id   AF-A0AAN9B7D6-F1
#
_cell.length_a   1.000
_cell.length_b   1.000
_cell.length_c   1.000
_cell.angle_alpha   90.00
_cell.angle_beta   90.00
_cell.angle_gamma   90.00
#
_symmetry.space_group_name_H-M   'P 1'
#
loop_
_entity.id
_entity.type
_entity.pdbx_description
1 polymer ?
#
loop_
_entity_poly.entity_id
_entity_poly.type
_entity_poly.pdbx_seq_one_letter_code
_entity_poly.pdbx_strand_id
1 'polypeptide(L)'
;MADPRRTGAGLKVQFLDFRLGNDDISPSMPKVSPGYMWQDPNFALHVAIPDPKIAQRLEWKRPMEISDDPQLFTDGTTRFDIRQGDIGTCWFLTIVASIAKDDEIRKQVIPDDTYPAIGTQAYRGVFHARFWRFGQWEDVYVDDRLPVLKGRKQLWGARSALDSDEFWVPLLEKAFAKCHGSYDAVDGGFPGDAYIAMTGGVAETLDYDEDDRAQKTFSRIRNALKSGALVASGVPEKFNKTLGLIGQHAYSVTGTAVVNGVSIMRILNPWGWMEWTGPWSDGSREWKGVPISEVPRAVKDEGEFWMCLDDFMIYFNQTIVGSVTPDFDQDGVPDSLKYVTNIYGEWRGETAAGYENKLKNPRFKFSVQKSGSAKVPVVVQFITKREHSNAANFSTRCDVFEVLDQTDRNATVRILGEETNKYSYANQTTSRHKLNTGAYFIIPSTMEPGQEKSFLIRVFSSVLLDDVSASSEQLLLSADGSESGVPVADNANGTTWFHRLCHCWCSAALLFRPEGEGEFQSGRL
;
A
#
# COMPACT_ATOMS: atom_id res chain seq x y z
N MET A 1 -6.89 -22.00 -37.05
CA MET A 1 -6.93 -22.04 -35.58
C MET A 1 -6.84 -20.59 -35.11
N ALA A 2 -7.87 -20.08 -34.45
CA ALA A 2 -7.94 -18.68 -34.02
C ALA A 2 -7.17 -18.48 -32.70
N ASP A 3 -6.42 -17.38 -32.61
CA ASP A 3 -5.74 -16.93 -31.39
C ASP A 3 -6.81 -16.44 -30.37
N PRO A 4 -6.90 -17.03 -29.17
CA PRO A 4 -7.93 -16.65 -28.19
C PRO A 4 -7.67 -15.31 -27.46
N ARG A 5 -6.66 -14.52 -27.85
CA ARG A 5 -6.17 -13.38 -27.04
C ARG A 5 -6.63 -11.98 -27.45
N ARG A 6 -7.61 -11.83 -28.33
CA ARG A 6 -8.21 -10.51 -28.61
C ARG A 6 -9.72 -10.59 -28.80
N THR A 7 -10.46 -10.52 -27.71
CA THR A 7 -11.85 -10.03 -27.71
C THR A 7 -11.80 -8.52 -27.46
N GLY A 8 -12.54 -7.73 -28.27
CA GLY A 8 -12.64 -6.28 -28.07
C GLY A 8 -13.12 -5.94 -26.65
N ALA A 9 -12.67 -4.80 -26.12
CA ALA A 9 -12.92 -4.26 -24.77
C ALA A 9 -11.89 -4.57 -23.66
N GLY A 10 -10.60 -4.74 -23.98
CA GLY A 10 -9.52 -4.62 -22.97
C GLY A 10 -9.50 -5.71 -21.88
N LEU A 11 -10.19 -6.83 -22.07
CA LEU A 11 -10.25 -7.94 -21.13
C LEU A 11 -9.00 -8.82 -21.24
N LYS A 12 -8.37 -9.16 -20.10
CA LYS A 12 -7.26 -10.11 -20.03
C LYS A 12 -7.51 -11.12 -18.90
N VAL A 13 -7.50 -12.41 -19.23
CA VAL A 13 -7.54 -13.51 -18.24
C VAL A 13 -6.16 -14.16 -18.19
N GLN A 14 -5.61 -14.34 -17.00
CA GLN A 14 -4.26 -14.91 -16.79
C GLN A 14 -4.24 -15.89 -15.61
N PHE A 15 -3.23 -16.76 -15.58
CA PHE A 15 -2.91 -17.55 -14.39
C PHE A 15 -2.12 -16.70 -13.38
N LEU A 16 -2.26 -17.01 -12.09
CA LEU A 16 -1.75 -16.22 -10.96
C LEU A 16 -0.22 -16.29 -10.82
N ASP A 17 0.50 -15.60 -11.69
CA ASP A 17 1.85 -15.14 -11.36
C ASP A 17 2.09 -13.75 -11.94
N PHE A 18 1.86 -12.73 -11.10
CA PHE A 18 2.03 -11.32 -11.44
C PHE A 18 3.50 -10.88 -11.58
N ARG A 19 4.44 -11.79 -11.30
CA ARG A 19 5.88 -11.59 -11.52
C ARG A 19 6.30 -12.02 -12.92
N LEU A 20 5.51 -12.86 -13.59
CA LEU A 20 5.75 -13.30 -14.97
C LEU A 20 5.20 -12.24 -15.94
N GLY A 21 5.93 -11.14 -16.08
CA GLY A 21 5.63 -10.07 -17.02
C GLY A 21 5.74 -10.57 -18.47
N ASN A 22 4.60 -10.79 -19.13
CA ASN A 22 4.58 -11.04 -20.58
C ASN A 22 4.57 -9.73 -21.41
N ASP A 23 4.36 -8.57 -20.77
CA ASP A 23 4.21 -7.25 -21.42
C ASP A 23 4.89 -6.12 -20.60
N ASP A 24 6.04 -6.36 -19.95
CA ASP A 24 6.72 -5.33 -19.13
C ASP A 24 7.16 -4.13 -20.00
N ILE A 25 6.87 -2.91 -19.53
CA ILE A 25 7.25 -1.67 -20.21
C ILE A 25 8.47 -1.10 -19.52
N SER A 26 9.65 -1.39 -20.07
CA SER A 26 10.90 -0.80 -19.61
C SER A 26 11.31 0.33 -20.55
N PRO A 27 11.36 1.60 -20.09
CA PRO A 27 12.10 2.61 -20.83
C PRO A 27 13.53 2.14 -21.06
N SER A 28 14.11 2.49 -22.21
CA SER A 28 15.51 2.17 -22.47
C SER A 28 16.40 2.83 -21.41
N MET A 29 17.34 2.08 -20.86
CA MET A 29 18.37 2.61 -19.96
C MET A 29 18.97 3.91 -20.55
N PRO A 30 19.12 4.97 -19.74
CA PRO A 30 19.70 6.23 -20.21
C PRO A 30 21.07 6.02 -20.87
N LYS A 31 21.27 6.61 -22.04
CA LYS A 31 22.57 6.57 -22.74
C LYS A 31 23.52 7.56 -22.11
N VAL A 32 24.67 7.08 -21.63
CA VAL A 32 25.70 7.90 -20.98
C VAL A 32 27.03 7.72 -21.70
N SER A 33 27.63 8.84 -22.14
CA SER A 33 28.95 8.83 -22.76
C SER A 33 30.02 8.30 -21.79
N PRO A 34 31.04 7.56 -22.27
CA PRO A 34 32.15 7.12 -21.42
C PRO A 34 32.82 8.28 -20.67
N GLY A 35 33.08 8.11 -19.38
CA GLY A 35 33.69 9.13 -18.52
C GLY A 35 32.73 10.18 -17.95
N TYR A 36 31.44 10.14 -18.31
CA TYR A 36 30.41 11.01 -17.76
C TYR A 36 29.49 10.26 -16.81
N MET A 37 28.93 10.99 -15.84
CA MET A 37 27.86 10.49 -14.97
C MET A 37 26.52 11.03 -15.43
N TRP A 38 25.49 10.17 -15.42
CA TRP A 38 24.15 10.58 -15.80
C TRP A 38 23.61 11.63 -14.82
N GLN A 39 22.90 12.59 -15.39
CA GLN A 39 22.08 13.53 -14.65
C GLN A 39 20.69 13.43 -15.24
N ASP A 40 19.74 13.07 -14.41
CA ASP A 40 18.35 12.95 -14.80
C ASP A 40 17.79 14.32 -15.20
N PRO A 41 17.46 14.54 -16.49
CA PRO A 41 16.97 15.83 -16.94
C PRO A 41 15.55 16.14 -16.43
N ASN A 42 14.82 15.11 -16.00
CA ASN A 42 13.40 15.21 -15.65
C ASN A 42 13.16 15.26 -14.13
N PHE A 43 14.22 15.21 -13.31
CA PHE A 43 14.10 15.15 -11.86
C PHE A 43 15.17 16.01 -11.15
N ALA A 44 15.32 17.26 -11.65
CA ALA A 44 16.15 18.27 -11.02
C ALA A 44 15.62 18.68 -9.63
N LEU A 45 16.42 19.37 -8.81
CA LEU A 45 16.08 19.64 -7.40
C LEU A 45 14.73 20.34 -7.22
N HIS A 46 14.45 21.35 -8.05
CA HIS A 46 13.21 22.12 -8.00
C HIS A 46 11.98 21.34 -8.49
N VAL A 47 12.18 20.23 -9.22
CA VAL A 47 11.10 19.30 -9.60
C VAL A 47 10.91 18.28 -8.49
N ALA A 48 12.02 17.70 -8.01
CA ALA A 48 12.02 16.69 -6.96
C ALA A 48 11.49 17.24 -5.63
N ILE A 49 11.82 18.49 -5.30
CA ILE A 49 11.42 19.19 -4.06
C ILE A 49 10.89 20.58 -4.46
N PRO A 50 9.60 20.67 -4.82
CA PRO A 50 8.99 21.92 -5.29
C PRO A 50 8.95 23.04 -4.24
N ASP A 51 8.84 22.73 -2.94
CA ASP A 51 8.85 23.78 -1.90
C ASP A 51 10.22 24.49 -1.87
N PRO A 52 10.30 25.77 -2.28
CA PRO A 52 11.55 26.49 -2.29
C PRO A 52 12.15 26.61 -0.89
N LYS A 53 11.35 26.69 0.18
CA LYS A 53 11.87 26.82 1.56
C LYS A 53 12.68 25.60 1.97
N ILE A 54 12.29 24.42 1.51
CA ILE A 54 13.01 23.17 1.73
C ILE A 54 14.19 23.09 0.77
N ALA A 55 13.96 23.25 -0.54
CA ALA A 55 14.98 23.12 -1.57
C ALA A 55 16.20 24.06 -1.36
N GLN A 56 15.97 25.27 -0.85
CA GLN A 56 17.03 26.23 -0.50
C GLN A 56 18.07 25.68 0.47
N ARG A 57 17.67 24.77 1.37
CA ARG A 57 18.52 24.16 2.40
C ARG A 57 19.21 22.90 1.92
N LEU A 58 18.93 22.45 0.69
CA LEU A 58 19.37 21.17 0.15
C LEU A 58 20.30 21.34 -1.04
N GLU A 59 21.16 20.37 -1.22
CA GLU A 59 21.98 20.20 -2.43
C GLU A 59 21.98 18.75 -2.88
N TRP A 60 22.13 18.53 -4.18
CA TRP A 60 22.31 17.20 -4.75
C TRP A 60 23.75 16.76 -4.56
N LYS A 61 23.94 15.57 -3.96
CA LYS A 61 25.26 14.94 -3.78
C LYS A 61 25.20 13.47 -4.16
N ARG A 62 26.22 12.95 -4.85
CA ARG A 62 26.35 11.51 -5.09
C ARG A 62 26.87 10.79 -3.84
N PRO A 63 26.71 9.47 -3.73
CA PRO A 63 27.21 8.68 -2.59
C PRO A 63 28.70 8.94 -2.30
N MET A 64 29.53 8.97 -3.35
CA MET A 64 30.99 9.25 -3.25
C MET A 64 31.35 10.64 -2.71
N GLU A 65 30.40 11.58 -2.65
CA GLU A 65 30.64 12.91 -2.08
C GLU A 65 30.34 12.97 -0.57
N ILE A 66 29.65 11.96 -0.03
CA ILE A 66 29.17 11.93 1.36
C ILE A 66 29.65 10.73 2.17
N SER A 67 30.03 9.63 1.53
CA SER A 67 30.56 8.40 2.13
C SER A 67 31.92 8.04 1.50
N ASP A 68 32.77 7.38 2.29
CA ASP A 68 34.14 7.02 1.90
C ASP A 68 34.18 5.69 1.11
N ASP A 69 33.28 4.75 1.40
CA ASP A 69 33.14 3.46 0.69
C ASP A 69 31.67 3.16 0.33
N PRO A 70 31.03 3.99 -0.52
CA PRO A 70 29.60 3.84 -0.79
C PRO A 70 29.29 2.54 -1.54
N GLN A 71 28.31 1.79 -1.04
CA GLN A 71 27.81 0.56 -1.63
C GLN A 71 26.28 0.61 -1.74
N LEU A 72 25.72 -0.21 -2.64
CA LEU A 72 24.26 -0.35 -2.70
C LEU A 72 23.74 -1.07 -1.45
N PHE A 73 24.34 -2.24 -1.17
CA PHE A 73 24.08 -3.12 -0.05
C PHE A 73 25.44 -3.43 0.60
N THR A 74 25.59 -3.25 1.90
CA THR A 74 26.87 -3.52 2.59
C THR A 74 26.93 -4.94 3.16
N ASP A 75 25.84 -5.42 3.76
CA ASP A 75 25.71 -6.78 4.31
C ASP A 75 24.40 -7.49 3.94
N GLY A 76 23.75 -7.04 2.87
CA GLY A 76 22.48 -7.59 2.38
C GLY A 76 21.36 -6.58 2.53
N THR A 77 20.18 -7.03 2.94
CA THR A 77 19.06 -6.15 3.28
C THR A 77 18.38 -6.64 4.54
N THR A 78 18.06 -5.73 5.44
CA THR A 78 17.29 -5.99 6.64
C THR A 78 16.29 -4.88 6.90
N ARG A 79 15.21 -5.23 7.63
CA ARG A 79 14.19 -4.26 8.04
C ARG A 79 14.75 -3.15 8.93
N PHE A 80 15.91 -3.38 9.53
CA PHE A 80 16.62 -2.44 10.39
C PHE A 80 17.49 -1.44 9.62
N ASP A 81 17.70 -1.62 8.31
CA ASP A 81 18.36 -0.60 7.48
C ASP A 81 17.45 0.63 7.35
N ILE A 82 16.13 0.47 7.48
CA ILE A 82 15.21 1.54 7.13
C ILE A 82 15.19 2.60 8.24
N ARG A 83 15.65 3.81 7.90
CA ARG A 83 15.46 5.00 8.71
C ARG A 83 14.84 6.13 7.91
N GLN A 84 13.64 6.52 8.32
CA GLN A 84 12.96 7.69 7.75
C GLN A 84 13.74 8.99 7.97
N GLY A 85 13.70 9.86 6.94
CA GLY A 85 14.22 11.22 6.98
C GLY A 85 13.17 12.25 7.39
N ASP A 86 13.31 13.46 6.86
CA ASP A 86 12.47 14.63 7.17
C ASP A 86 11.20 14.71 6.31
N ILE A 87 10.81 13.63 5.63
CA ILE A 87 9.63 13.55 4.76
C ILE A 87 8.67 12.44 5.21
N GLY A 88 7.36 12.63 5.06
CA GLY A 88 6.30 11.69 5.47
C GLY A 88 6.14 10.46 4.58
N THR A 89 7.23 9.79 4.21
CA THR A 89 7.24 8.54 3.41
C THR A 89 7.06 7.28 4.25
N CYS A 90 6.62 7.40 5.51
CA CYS A 90 6.47 6.28 6.45
C CYS A 90 5.64 5.12 5.88
N TRP A 91 4.56 5.42 5.16
CA TRP A 91 3.68 4.46 4.51
C TRP A 91 4.39 3.58 3.49
N PHE A 92 5.36 4.16 2.78
CA PHE A 92 6.22 3.47 1.82
C PHE A 92 7.32 2.69 2.55
N LEU A 93 8.05 3.36 3.45
CA LEU A 93 9.18 2.78 4.19
C LEU A 93 8.78 1.59 5.07
N THR A 94 7.56 1.59 5.61
CA THR A 94 6.96 0.45 6.34
C THR A 94 6.91 -0.79 5.46
N ILE A 95 6.49 -0.64 4.20
CA ILE A 95 6.45 -1.77 3.28
C ILE A 95 7.87 -2.13 2.81
N VAL A 96 8.76 -1.15 2.60
CA VAL A 96 10.17 -1.39 2.24
C VAL A 96 10.84 -2.26 3.31
N ALA A 97 10.68 -1.92 4.59
CA ALA A 97 11.17 -2.70 5.71
C ALA A 97 10.58 -4.12 5.74
N SER A 98 9.33 -4.27 5.31
CA SER A 98 8.64 -5.56 5.31
C SER A 98 9.12 -6.49 4.18
N ILE A 99 9.46 -5.95 3.01
CA ILE A 99 10.00 -6.73 1.87
C ILE A 99 11.51 -6.94 1.94
N ALA A 100 12.25 -6.19 2.78
CA ALA A 100 13.71 -6.26 2.86
C ALA A 100 14.26 -7.67 3.12
N LYS A 101 13.48 -8.55 3.78
CA LYS A 101 13.86 -9.95 4.04
C LYS A 101 13.37 -10.96 2.98
N ASP A 102 12.52 -10.53 2.05
CA ASP A 102 11.97 -11.38 1.00
C ASP A 102 12.78 -11.16 -0.27
N ASP A 103 13.77 -12.02 -0.50
CA ASP A 103 14.71 -11.88 -1.62
C ASP A 103 14.03 -11.86 -2.98
N GLU A 104 12.93 -12.61 -3.17
CA GLU A 104 12.23 -12.69 -4.45
C GLU A 104 11.49 -11.38 -4.74
N ILE A 105 10.75 -10.85 -3.76
CA ILE A 105 10.07 -9.56 -3.90
C ILE A 105 11.11 -8.43 -3.99
N ARG A 106 12.15 -8.45 -3.16
CA ARG A 106 13.23 -7.46 -3.17
C ARG A 106 13.90 -7.41 -4.54
N LYS A 107 14.26 -8.54 -5.14
CA LYS A 107 14.88 -8.61 -6.48
C LYS A 107 13.93 -8.19 -7.59
N GLN A 108 12.62 -8.38 -7.41
CA GLN A 108 11.64 -7.86 -8.35
C GLN A 108 11.63 -6.32 -8.36
N VAL A 109 11.77 -5.67 -7.20
CA VAL A 109 11.78 -4.20 -7.07
C VAL A 109 13.16 -3.59 -7.34
N ILE A 110 14.22 -4.24 -6.88
CA ILE A 110 15.62 -3.84 -7.04
C ILE A 110 16.38 -5.00 -7.70
N PRO A 111 16.35 -5.08 -9.05
CA PRO A 111 17.05 -6.11 -9.81
C PRO A 111 18.56 -6.09 -9.57
N ASP A 112 19.24 -7.21 -9.80
CA ASP A 112 20.69 -7.31 -9.57
C ASP A 112 21.52 -6.39 -10.50
N ASP A 113 20.97 -5.95 -11.64
CA ASP A 113 21.58 -4.99 -12.56
C ASP A 113 21.18 -3.52 -12.28
N THR A 114 20.50 -3.26 -11.15
CA THR A 114 19.99 -1.95 -10.73
C THR A 114 21.05 -0.84 -10.74
N TYR A 115 22.25 -1.16 -10.24
CA TYR A 115 23.28 -0.20 -9.89
C TYR A 115 24.65 -0.87 -9.94
N PRO A 116 25.41 -0.69 -11.03
CA PRO A 116 26.75 -1.21 -11.12
C PRO A 116 27.63 -0.67 -9.99
N ALA A 117 28.48 -1.53 -9.42
CA ALA A 117 29.35 -1.17 -8.30
C ALA A 117 30.18 0.09 -8.60
N ILE A 118 30.22 0.99 -7.62
CA ILE A 118 30.94 2.26 -7.70
C ILE A 118 32.43 1.98 -7.97
N GLY A 119 33.04 2.80 -8.82
CA GLY A 119 34.44 2.66 -9.25
C GLY A 119 34.66 1.71 -10.44
N THR A 120 33.65 0.93 -10.85
CA THR A 120 33.75 0.09 -12.06
C THR A 120 33.58 0.88 -13.35
N GLN A 121 34.07 0.32 -14.47
CA GLN A 121 33.81 0.88 -15.80
C GLN A 121 32.33 0.83 -16.21
N ALA A 122 31.46 0.11 -15.50
CA ALA A 122 30.02 0.07 -15.77
C ALA A 122 29.27 1.18 -15.02
N TYR A 123 29.83 1.68 -13.92
CA TYR A 123 29.19 2.72 -13.11
C TYR A 123 29.08 4.05 -13.87
N ARG A 124 27.84 4.55 -13.96
CA ARG A 124 27.49 5.81 -14.64
C ARG A 124 26.59 6.72 -13.78
N GLY A 125 26.49 6.43 -12.49
CA GLY A 125 25.60 7.16 -11.57
C GLY A 125 24.13 7.03 -11.93
N VAL A 126 23.71 5.87 -12.44
CA VAL A 126 22.33 5.50 -12.79
C VAL A 126 21.90 4.37 -11.87
N PHE A 127 20.78 4.55 -11.18
CA PHE A 127 20.07 3.53 -10.41
C PHE A 127 18.70 3.30 -11.06
N HIS A 128 18.15 2.09 -10.99
CA HIS A 128 16.76 1.87 -11.39
C HIS A 128 16.02 0.92 -10.45
N ALA A 129 14.76 1.21 -10.18
CA ALA A 129 13.86 0.31 -9.47
C ALA A 129 12.64 0.01 -10.33
N ARG A 130 11.99 -1.12 -10.06
CA ARG A 130 10.77 -1.54 -10.74
C ARG A 130 9.58 -1.36 -9.81
N PHE A 131 8.52 -0.74 -10.30
CA PHE A 131 7.27 -0.62 -9.57
C PHE A 131 6.13 -1.16 -10.41
N TRP A 132 5.24 -1.91 -9.76
CA TRP A 132 4.01 -2.38 -10.38
C TRP A 132 2.99 -1.26 -10.42
N ARG A 133 2.51 -0.92 -11.61
CA ARG A 133 1.52 0.12 -11.83
C ARG A 133 0.48 -0.38 -12.81
N PHE A 134 -0.77 -0.36 -12.38
CA PHE A 134 -1.93 -0.56 -13.27
C PHE A 134 -1.85 -1.84 -14.13
N GLY A 135 -1.36 -2.94 -13.56
CA GLY A 135 -1.29 -4.24 -14.24
C GLY A 135 0.07 -4.61 -14.83
N GLN A 136 1.08 -3.75 -14.74
CA GLN A 136 2.39 -3.96 -15.38
C GLN A 136 3.54 -3.49 -14.49
N TRP A 137 4.70 -4.10 -14.64
CA TRP A 137 5.94 -3.59 -14.03
C TRP A 137 6.57 -2.52 -14.92
N GLU A 138 7.01 -1.44 -14.30
CA GLU A 138 7.64 -0.30 -14.97
C GLU A 138 9.01 0.00 -14.33
N ASP A 139 10.05 0.13 -15.15
CA ASP A 139 11.38 0.57 -14.71
C ASP A 139 11.44 2.09 -14.53
N VAL A 140 11.90 2.52 -13.36
CA VAL A 140 12.09 3.93 -13.01
C VAL A 140 13.58 4.19 -12.78
N TYR A 141 14.20 4.77 -13.79
CA TYR A 141 15.61 5.20 -13.72
C TYR A 141 15.74 6.54 -13.01
N VAL A 142 16.68 6.67 -12.08
CA VAL A 142 17.10 7.93 -11.45
C VAL A 142 18.63 8.02 -11.48
N ASP A 143 19.17 9.23 -11.54
CA ASP A 143 20.58 9.38 -11.20
C ASP A 143 20.78 9.14 -9.69
N ASP A 144 21.99 8.84 -9.27
CA ASP A 144 22.28 8.55 -7.86
C ASP A 144 22.58 9.79 -6.99
N ARG A 145 22.32 11.00 -7.50
CA ARG A 145 22.39 12.17 -6.62
C ARG A 145 21.27 12.05 -5.58
N LEU A 146 21.54 12.38 -4.33
CA LEU A 146 20.57 12.38 -3.24
C LEU A 146 20.46 13.77 -2.60
N PRO A 147 19.29 14.15 -2.06
CA PRO A 147 19.12 15.43 -1.38
C PRO A 147 19.84 15.42 -0.02
N VAL A 148 20.81 16.32 0.13
CA VAL A 148 21.65 16.45 1.34
C VAL A 148 21.48 17.84 1.93
N LEU A 149 21.46 17.93 3.27
CA LEU A 149 21.40 19.21 3.98
C LEU A 149 22.69 20.00 3.75
N LYS A 150 22.57 21.23 3.20
CA LYS A 150 23.72 22.10 2.92
C LYS A 150 24.61 22.29 4.14
N GLY A 151 25.92 22.18 3.94
CA GLY A 151 26.92 22.30 5.00
C GLY A 151 26.97 21.09 5.95
N ARG A 152 26.24 20.01 5.65
CA ARG A 152 26.26 18.74 6.39
C ARG A 152 26.44 17.59 5.39
N LYS A 153 26.98 16.44 5.85
CA LYS A 153 26.99 15.19 5.07
C LYS A 153 25.76 14.31 5.38
N GLN A 154 24.62 14.93 5.70
CA GLN A 154 23.42 14.23 6.14
C GLN A 154 22.33 14.24 5.06
N LEU A 155 21.86 13.05 4.70
CA LEU A 155 20.71 12.87 3.81
C LEU A 155 19.43 13.45 4.44
N TRP A 156 18.65 14.17 3.63
CA TRP A 156 17.36 14.74 4.03
C TRP A 156 16.23 13.69 4.01
N GLY A 157 16.24 12.81 3.00
CA GLY A 157 15.32 11.68 2.88
C GLY A 157 15.70 10.48 3.75
N ALA A 158 15.10 9.34 3.44
CA ALA A 158 15.40 8.06 4.05
C ALA A 158 16.87 7.67 3.86
N ARG A 159 17.39 6.84 4.75
CA ARG A 159 18.79 6.39 4.76
C ARG A 159 18.91 5.06 5.48
N SER A 160 20.08 4.41 5.35
CA SER A 160 20.40 3.26 6.20
C SER A 160 20.53 3.70 7.67
N ALA A 161 19.93 2.93 8.58
CA ALA A 161 20.02 3.15 10.03
C ALA A 161 21.29 2.54 10.63
N LEU A 162 21.79 1.46 10.02
CA LEU A 162 22.87 0.64 10.53
C LEU A 162 24.23 1.02 9.94
N ASP A 163 24.26 1.42 8.67
CA ASP A 163 25.51 1.64 7.94
C ASP A 163 25.45 2.92 7.09
N SER A 164 26.33 3.88 7.36
CA SER A 164 26.38 5.13 6.59
C SER A 164 26.88 4.98 5.15
N ASP A 165 27.47 3.83 4.83
CA ASP A 165 27.99 3.50 3.50
C ASP A 165 26.96 2.76 2.62
N GLU A 166 25.76 2.49 3.13
CA GLU A 166 24.69 1.78 2.42
C GLU A 166 23.63 2.72 1.80
N PHE A 167 23.34 2.55 0.51
CA PHE A 167 22.54 3.50 -0.29
C PHE A 167 21.28 2.94 -0.97
N TRP A 168 20.90 1.67 -0.78
CA TRP A 168 19.69 1.14 -1.43
C TRP A 168 18.39 1.84 -0.97
N VAL A 169 18.24 2.11 0.33
CA VAL A 169 17.07 2.82 0.89
C VAL A 169 16.86 4.22 0.28
N PRO A 170 17.85 5.14 0.31
CA PRO A 170 17.67 6.47 -0.25
C PRO A 170 17.45 6.47 -1.77
N LEU A 171 18.12 5.57 -2.50
CA LEU A 171 17.96 5.47 -3.95
C LEU A 171 16.58 4.93 -4.33
N LEU A 172 16.09 3.94 -3.59
CA LEU A 172 14.75 3.40 -3.78
C LEU A 172 13.67 4.46 -3.46
N GLU A 173 13.81 5.21 -2.37
CA GLU A 173 12.90 6.32 -2.04
C GLU A 173 12.90 7.37 -3.15
N LYS A 174 14.08 7.73 -3.68
CA LYS A 174 14.18 8.67 -4.81
C LYS A 174 13.47 8.15 -6.06
N ALA A 175 13.65 6.88 -6.41
CA ALA A 175 12.97 6.27 -7.55
C ALA A 175 11.45 6.27 -7.35
N PHE A 176 10.98 5.96 -6.15
CA PHE A 176 9.56 6.01 -5.80
C PHE A 176 9.01 7.44 -5.90
N ALA A 177 9.70 8.43 -5.33
CA ALA A 177 9.36 9.85 -5.45
C ALA A 177 9.30 10.31 -6.91
N LYS A 178 10.27 9.93 -7.75
CA LYS A 178 10.25 10.22 -9.19
C LYS A 178 9.06 9.58 -9.89
N CYS A 179 8.75 8.32 -9.58
CA CYS A 179 7.59 7.61 -10.12
C CYS A 179 6.27 8.36 -9.81
N HIS A 180 6.25 9.09 -8.69
CA HIS A 180 5.15 9.92 -8.23
C HIS A 180 5.33 11.40 -8.55
N GLY A 181 6.42 11.78 -9.21
CA GLY A 181 6.82 13.09 -9.74
C GLY A 181 7.50 14.07 -8.79
N SER A 182 7.46 13.88 -7.48
CA SER A 182 8.26 14.63 -6.51
C SER A 182 8.29 13.90 -5.16
N TYR A 183 9.16 14.35 -4.26
CA TYR A 183 9.15 13.97 -2.86
C TYR A 183 7.83 14.43 -2.19
N ASP A 184 7.37 15.66 -2.45
CA ASP A 184 6.09 16.16 -1.94
C ASP A 184 4.90 15.28 -2.36
N ALA A 185 4.95 14.64 -3.54
CA ALA A 185 3.88 13.78 -4.05
C ALA A 185 3.79 12.41 -3.36
N VAL A 186 4.79 12.05 -2.53
CA VAL A 186 4.82 10.85 -1.69
C VAL A 186 4.81 11.16 -0.20
N ASP A 187 4.65 12.43 0.16
CA ASP A 187 4.49 12.89 1.53
C ASP A 187 3.06 12.58 2.03
N GLY A 188 2.93 11.48 2.77
CA GLY A 188 1.63 10.89 3.13
C GLY A 188 1.05 10.00 2.01
N GLY A 189 0.48 8.86 2.41
CA GLY A 189 -0.11 7.89 1.47
C GLY A 189 -0.50 6.60 2.18
N PHE A 190 -1.14 5.65 1.50
CA PHE A 190 -1.64 4.44 2.15
C PHE A 190 -0.66 3.27 2.03
N PRO A 191 -0.30 2.53 3.09
CA PRO A 191 0.63 1.41 3.01
C PRO A 191 0.19 0.33 2.00
N GLY A 192 -1.12 0.16 1.82
CA GLY A 192 -1.66 -0.72 0.78
C GLY A 192 -1.29 -0.30 -0.65
N ASP A 193 -1.20 1.00 -0.92
CA ASP A 193 -0.77 1.52 -2.22
C ASP A 193 0.73 1.26 -2.46
N ALA A 194 1.56 1.37 -1.42
CA ALA A 194 2.99 1.03 -1.51
C ALA A 194 3.18 -0.48 -1.66
N TYR A 195 2.37 -1.28 -0.97
CA TYR A 195 2.39 -2.74 -1.09
C TYR A 195 2.10 -3.19 -2.52
N ILE A 196 1.05 -2.69 -3.16
CA ILE A 196 0.76 -3.06 -4.56
C ILE A 196 1.87 -2.59 -5.49
N ALA A 197 2.45 -1.40 -5.26
CA ALA A 197 3.52 -0.87 -6.08
C ALA A 197 4.80 -1.71 -6.03
N MET A 198 5.06 -2.40 -4.91
CA MET A 198 6.27 -3.21 -4.73
C MET A 198 6.06 -4.71 -4.94
N THR A 199 4.82 -5.18 -5.10
CA THR A 199 4.54 -6.63 -5.19
C THR A 199 3.61 -7.02 -6.34
N GLY A 200 2.80 -6.10 -6.86
CA GLY A 200 1.68 -6.42 -7.75
C GLY A 200 0.57 -7.27 -7.11
N GLY A 201 0.62 -7.48 -5.79
CA GLY A 201 -0.34 -8.25 -5.02
C GLY A 201 -1.64 -7.50 -4.71
N VAL A 202 -2.25 -7.87 -3.58
CA VAL A 202 -3.51 -7.33 -3.06
C VAL A 202 -3.30 -6.84 -1.64
N ALA A 203 -3.89 -5.68 -1.31
CA ALA A 203 -3.84 -5.13 0.04
C ALA A 203 -5.27 -4.97 0.59
N GLU A 204 -5.62 -5.77 1.60
CA GLU A 204 -6.94 -5.78 2.23
C GLU A 204 -6.92 -5.02 3.55
N THR A 205 -7.91 -4.17 3.79
CA THR A 205 -8.09 -3.52 5.11
C THR A 205 -8.89 -4.45 6.01
N LEU A 206 -8.43 -4.65 7.25
CA LEU A 206 -9.19 -5.40 8.25
C LEU A 206 -10.19 -4.46 8.92
N ASP A 207 -11.49 -4.70 8.69
CA ASP A 207 -12.55 -4.09 9.49
C ASP A 207 -12.56 -4.67 10.90
N TYR A 208 -12.82 -3.81 11.88
CA TYR A 208 -12.82 -4.15 13.29
C TYR A 208 -14.23 -4.20 13.91
N ASP A 209 -15.28 -4.07 13.12
CA ASP A 209 -16.64 -3.82 13.58
C ASP A 209 -17.40 -5.12 13.92
N GLU A 210 -17.07 -5.81 15.04
CA GLU A 210 -17.87 -6.94 15.59
C GLU A 210 -17.66 -7.16 17.11
N ASP A 211 -18.60 -7.87 17.76
CA ASP A 211 -18.41 -8.48 19.09
C ASP A 211 -17.22 -9.47 19.07
N ASP A 212 -16.38 -9.43 20.10
CA ASP A 212 -15.04 -10.08 20.17
C ASP A 212 -14.02 -9.58 19.12
N ARG A 213 -14.08 -8.26 18.83
CA ARG A 213 -13.16 -7.52 17.95
C ARG A 213 -11.69 -7.90 18.13
N ALA A 214 -11.21 -7.99 19.36
CA ALA A 214 -9.78 -8.14 19.65
C ALA A 214 -9.25 -9.51 19.22
N GLN A 215 -9.83 -10.63 19.70
CA GLN A 215 -9.26 -11.95 19.43
C GLN A 215 -9.44 -12.41 17.99
N LYS A 216 -10.54 -12.01 17.33
CA LYS A 216 -10.71 -12.18 15.89
C LYS A 216 -9.63 -11.44 15.11
N THR A 217 -9.37 -10.18 15.46
CA THR A 217 -8.29 -9.37 14.86
C THR A 217 -6.93 -10.03 15.03
N PHE A 218 -6.61 -10.46 16.26
CA PHE A 218 -5.37 -11.16 16.56
C PHE A 218 -5.21 -12.44 15.73
N SER A 219 -6.27 -13.25 15.63
CA SER A 219 -6.25 -14.49 14.85
C SER A 219 -6.04 -14.22 13.37
N ARG A 220 -6.72 -13.22 12.79
CA ARG A 220 -6.54 -12.82 11.39
C ARG A 220 -5.12 -12.32 11.11
N ILE A 221 -4.57 -11.46 11.97
CA ILE A 221 -3.19 -10.97 11.80
C ILE A 221 -2.18 -12.10 11.96
N ARG A 222 -2.35 -12.98 12.95
CA ARG A 222 -1.50 -14.15 13.16
C ARG A 222 -1.50 -15.08 11.93
N ASN A 223 -2.68 -15.34 11.37
CA ASN A 223 -2.83 -16.20 10.20
C ASN A 223 -2.21 -15.56 8.96
N ALA A 224 -2.39 -14.24 8.78
CA ALA A 224 -1.73 -13.48 7.73
C ALA A 224 -0.19 -13.56 7.83
N LEU A 225 0.38 -13.31 9.00
CA LEU A 225 1.82 -13.41 9.19
C LEU A 225 2.36 -14.82 8.94
N LYS A 226 1.59 -15.85 9.32
CA LYS A 226 1.94 -17.25 9.05
C LYS A 226 1.86 -17.63 7.57
N SER A 227 1.00 -16.97 6.78
CA SER A 227 0.94 -17.20 5.32
C SER A 227 2.05 -16.45 4.56
N GLY A 228 2.87 -15.67 5.26
CA GLY A 228 3.88 -14.80 4.66
C GLY A 228 3.32 -13.46 4.20
N ALA A 229 2.04 -13.15 4.48
CA ALA A 229 1.48 -11.83 4.20
C ALA A 229 2.17 -10.76 5.05
N LEU A 230 2.30 -9.57 4.47
CA LEU A 230 2.82 -8.39 5.14
C LEU A 230 1.67 -7.68 5.85
N VAL A 231 1.90 -7.21 7.07
CA VAL A 231 0.88 -6.54 7.87
C VAL A 231 1.38 -5.18 8.28
N ALA A 232 0.64 -4.14 7.95
CA ALA A 232 0.92 -2.76 8.35
C ALA A 232 -0.26 -2.22 9.17
N SER A 233 0.01 -1.35 10.13
CA SER A 233 -1.02 -0.71 10.94
C SER A 233 -0.68 0.76 11.22
N GLY A 234 -1.71 1.60 11.33
CA GLY A 234 -1.54 3.04 11.56
C GLY A 234 -1.97 3.47 12.96
N VAL A 235 -1.23 4.41 13.54
CA VAL A 235 -1.64 5.20 14.72
C VAL A 235 -2.21 6.53 14.23
N PRO A 236 -3.46 6.89 14.57
CA PRO A 236 -4.07 8.14 14.09
C PRO A 236 -3.54 9.38 14.84
N GLU A 237 -3.96 10.57 14.40
CA GLU A 237 -3.48 11.89 14.84
C GLU A 237 -3.49 12.14 16.37
N LYS A 238 -4.36 11.46 17.13
CA LYS A 238 -4.68 11.80 18.52
C LYS A 238 -4.00 10.93 19.58
N PHE A 239 -2.72 10.61 19.44
CA PHE A 239 -2.06 9.80 20.48
C PHE A 239 -0.71 10.32 20.95
N ASN A 240 -0.49 10.07 22.23
CA ASN A 240 0.43 10.79 23.10
C ASN A 240 1.85 10.24 22.95
N LYS A 241 2.79 11.08 22.49
CA LYS A 241 4.23 10.75 22.39
C LYS A 241 4.84 10.26 23.70
N THR A 242 4.20 10.49 24.86
CA THR A 242 4.70 10.01 26.15
C THR A 242 4.80 8.48 26.24
N LEU A 243 4.04 7.74 25.42
CA LEU A 243 4.11 6.27 25.36
C LEU A 243 5.01 5.75 24.24
N GLY A 244 5.74 6.63 23.55
CA GLY A 244 6.64 6.25 22.46
C GLY A 244 5.94 5.90 21.13
N LEU A 245 4.64 6.20 21.00
CA LEU A 245 3.91 6.07 19.74
C LEU A 245 3.81 7.42 19.02
N ILE A 246 3.97 7.39 17.70
CA ILE A 246 3.86 8.54 16.81
C ILE A 246 2.50 8.48 16.11
N GLY A 247 1.71 9.56 16.25
CA GLY A 247 0.47 9.71 15.51
C GLY A 247 0.69 10.10 14.05
N GLN A 248 -0.30 9.82 13.19
CA GLN A 248 -0.20 9.95 11.73
C GLN A 248 0.98 9.16 11.14
N HIS A 249 1.19 7.94 11.64
CA HIS A 249 2.37 7.14 11.27
C HIS A 249 2.03 5.67 11.03
N ALA A 250 2.73 5.11 10.04
CA ALA A 250 2.63 3.71 9.66
C ALA A 250 3.65 2.87 10.42
N TYR A 251 3.23 1.70 10.88
CA TYR A 251 4.05 0.70 11.55
C TYR A 251 3.88 -0.65 10.86
N SER A 252 4.90 -1.51 10.88
CA SER A 252 4.76 -2.91 10.47
C SER A 252 4.38 -3.76 11.67
N VAL A 253 3.46 -4.70 11.51
CA VAL A 253 3.28 -5.79 12.47
C VAL A 253 4.17 -6.95 12.02
N THR A 254 5.17 -7.30 12.82
CA THR A 254 6.23 -8.26 12.44
C THR A 254 6.13 -9.60 13.17
N GLY A 255 5.18 -9.74 14.10
CA GLY A 255 5.02 -10.96 14.89
C GLY A 255 3.79 -10.95 15.80
N THR A 256 3.41 -12.15 16.24
CA THR A 256 2.37 -12.37 17.25
C THR A 256 2.80 -13.50 18.17
N ALA A 257 2.40 -13.45 19.44
CA ALA A 257 2.62 -14.52 20.40
C ALA A 257 1.49 -14.56 21.43
N VAL A 258 1.36 -15.68 22.14
CA VAL A 258 0.48 -15.80 23.32
C VAL A 258 1.35 -16.23 24.48
N VAL A 259 1.47 -15.36 25.50
CA VAL A 259 2.34 -15.58 26.66
C VAL A 259 1.50 -15.52 27.91
N ASN A 260 1.51 -16.60 28.71
CA ASN A 260 0.70 -16.69 29.94
C ASN A 260 -0.79 -16.35 29.72
N GLY A 261 -1.35 -16.71 28.56
CA GLY A 261 -2.74 -16.41 28.17
C GLY A 261 -2.97 -15.01 27.61
N VAL A 262 -1.94 -14.17 27.48
CA VAL A 262 -2.02 -12.81 26.93
C VAL A 262 -1.58 -12.82 25.46
N SER A 263 -2.46 -12.36 24.57
CA SER A 263 -2.14 -12.12 23.16
C SER A 263 -1.29 -10.85 23.02
N ILE A 264 -0.11 -10.96 22.41
CA ILE A 264 0.83 -9.84 22.21
C ILE A 264 1.24 -9.70 20.75
N MET A 265 1.50 -8.47 20.34
CA MET A 265 1.82 -8.05 18.97
C MET A 265 3.24 -7.48 18.94
N ARG A 266 4.06 -7.87 17.95
CA ARG A 266 5.36 -7.24 17.68
C ARG A 266 5.21 -6.22 16.57
N ILE A 267 5.64 -4.99 16.84
CA ILE A 267 5.44 -3.82 16.01
C ILE A 267 6.80 -3.20 15.69
N LEU A 268 7.01 -2.79 14.44
CA LEU A 268 8.21 -2.09 13.99
C LEU A 268 7.85 -0.66 13.55
N ASN A 269 8.55 0.31 14.12
CA ASN A 269 8.58 1.70 13.71
C ASN A 269 9.65 1.91 12.61
N PRO A 270 9.27 2.32 11.39
CA PRO A 270 10.23 2.56 10.29
C PRO A 270 11.16 3.77 10.52
N TRP A 271 11.04 4.49 11.64
CA TRP A 271 12.05 5.47 12.05
C TRP A 271 13.34 4.81 12.53
N GLY A 272 13.28 3.54 12.97
CA GLY A 272 14.42 2.83 13.56
C GLY A 272 14.78 3.31 14.97
N TRP A 273 13.91 4.09 15.60
CA TRP A 273 14.01 4.55 17.00
C TRP A 273 12.62 4.96 17.51
N MET A 274 12.51 5.17 18.83
CA MET A 274 11.27 5.55 19.53
C MET A 274 10.25 4.40 19.58
N GLU A 275 10.35 3.67 20.68
CA GLU A 275 9.59 2.46 20.96
C GLU A 275 8.54 2.67 22.05
N TRP A 276 7.54 1.78 22.06
CA TRP A 276 6.53 1.69 23.09
C TRP A 276 7.14 1.56 24.50
N THR A 277 6.64 2.35 25.45
CA THR A 277 7.12 2.36 26.84
C THR A 277 6.14 1.74 27.84
N GLY A 278 5.01 1.21 27.37
CA GLY A 278 4.00 0.58 28.22
C GLY A 278 4.27 -0.92 28.46
N PRO A 279 3.24 -1.68 28.89
CA PRO A 279 3.35 -3.12 29.13
C PRO A 279 3.88 -3.88 27.90
N TRP A 280 4.76 -4.86 28.15
CA TRP A 280 5.46 -5.66 27.14
C TRP A 280 6.52 -4.93 26.29
N SER A 281 6.81 -3.66 26.57
CA SER A 281 8.03 -3.00 26.08
C SER A 281 9.30 -3.79 26.45
N ASP A 282 10.43 -3.51 25.80
CA ASP A 282 11.67 -4.29 25.93
C ASP A 282 12.14 -4.48 27.39
N GLY A 283 12.04 -3.43 28.20
CA GLY A 283 12.40 -3.43 29.63
C GLY A 283 11.27 -3.81 30.59
N SER A 284 10.10 -4.22 30.07
CA SER A 284 8.89 -4.37 30.88
C SER A 284 8.94 -5.56 31.83
N ARG A 285 8.35 -5.40 33.02
CA ARG A 285 8.30 -6.44 34.06
C ARG A 285 7.51 -7.70 33.65
N GLU A 286 6.62 -7.57 32.67
CA GLU A 286 5.79 -8.62 32.11
C GLU A 286 6.63 -9.74 31.48
N TRP A 287 7.87 -9.45 31.07
CA TRP A 287 8.83 -10.44 30.60
C TRP A 287 9.45 -11.30 31.71
N LYS A 288 9.18 -11.01 32.99
CA LYS A 288 9.75 -11.78 34.11
C LYS A 288 9.33 -13.25 34.02
N GLY A 289 10.31 -14.12 33.79
CA GLY A 289 10.10 -15.57 33.65
C GLY A 289 9.81 -16.03 32.22
N VAL A 290 9.84 -15.13 31.22
CA VAL A 290 9.64 -15.44 29.80
C VAL A 290 10.99 -15.41 29.06
N PRO A 291 11.54 -16.57 28.66
CA PRO A 291 12.82 -16.65 27.96
C PRO A 291 12.80 -15.91 26.61
N ILE A 292 13.90 -15.25 26.25
CA ILE A 292 14.07 -14.61 24.91
C ILE A 292 13.98 -15.63 23.79
N SER A 293 14.38 -16.89 24.04
CA SER A 293 14.28 -17.98 23.06
C SER A 293 12.84 -18.39 22.73
N GLU A 294 11.88 -18.12 23.63
CA GLU A 294 10.46 -18.44 23.42
C GLU A 294 9.76 -17.32 22.65
N VAL A 295 10.04 -16.07 23.02
CA VAL A 295 9.51 -14.88 22.35
C VAL A 295 10.67 -13.95 22.00
N PRO A 296 11.17 -14.02 20.74
CA PRO A 296 12.25 -13.17 20.27
C PRO A 296 11.85 -11.69 20.39
N ARG A 297 12.66 -10.94 21.13
CA ARG A 297 12.48 -9.50 21.38
C ARG A 297 13.82 -8.79 21.30
N ALA A 298 13.79 -7.53 20.89
CA ALA A 298 14.96 -6.67 20.94
C ALA A 298 15.34 -6.37 22.40
N VAL A 299 16.57 -5.89 22.59
CA VAL A 299 17.07 -5.34 23.86
C VAL A 299 17.69 -3.96 23.61
N LYS A 300 17.45 -3.40 22.42
CA LYS A 300 18.05 -2.17 21.90
C LYS A 300 16.96 -1.44 21.14
N ASP A 301 16.94 -0.11 21.28
CA ASP A 301 16.05 0.76 20.53
C ASP A 301 16.43 0.73 19.04
N GLU A 302 15.69 -0.09 18.29
CA GLU A 302 15.77 -0.23 16.83
C GLU A 302 14.38 -0.02 16.19
N GLY A 303 13.44 0.49 17.00
CA GLY A 303 12.05 0.73 16.62
C GLY A 303 11.15 -0.50 16.72
N GLU A 304 11.64 -1.68 17.14
CA GLU A 304 10.85 -2.92 17.21
C GLU A 304 10.50 -3.28 18.65
N PHE A 305 9.22 -3.28 18.99
CA PHE A 305 8.74 -3.52 20.35
C PHE A 305 7.56 -4.49 20.36
N TRP A 306 7.26 -5.05 21.54
CA TRP A 306 6.03 -5.79 21.77
C TRP A 306 5.03 -4.96 22.57
N MET A 307 3.74 -5.22 22.35
CA MET A 307 2.65 -4.66 23.15
C MET A 307 1.51 -5.68 23.29
N CYS A 308 0.62 -5.51 24.27
CA CYS A 308 -0.56 -6.36 24.37
C CYS A 308 -1.61 -6.02 23.31
N LEU A 309 -2.44 -7.00 22.97
CA LEU A 309 -3.53 -6.84 22.00
C LEU A 309 -4.50 -5.73 22.41
N ASP A 310 -4.83 -5.61 23.70
CA ASP A 310 -5.76 -4.59 24.19
C ASP A 310 -5.24 -3.18 23.90
N ASP A 311 -3.96 -2.92 24.19
CA ASP A 311 -3.31 -1.65 23.85
C ASP A 311 -3.26 -1.44 22.34
N PHE A 312 -2.96 -2.49 21.56
CA PHE A 312 -3.00 -2.40 20.10
C PHE A 312 -4.38 -1.95 19.58
N MET A 313 -5.47 -2.53 20.11
CA MET A 313 -6.83 -2.16 19.70
C MET A 313 -7.24 -0.73 20.12
N ILE A 314 -6.59 -0.17 21.15
CA ILE A 314 -6.79 1.21 21.60
C ILE A 314 -6.06 2.19 20.68
N TYR A 315 -4.79 1.91 20.36
CA TYR A 315 -3.91 2.87 19.70
C TYR A 315 -3.88 2.75 18.16
N PHE A 316 -4.20 1.57 17.61
CA PHE A 316 -4.16 1.31 16.18
C PHE A 316 -5.57 1.16 15.60
N ASN A 317 -5.85 1.80 14.47
CA ASN A 317 -7.20 1.89 13.91
C ASN A 317 -7.32 1.54 12.42
N GLN A 318 -6.23 1.21 11.75
CA GLN A 318 -6.25 0.78 10.36
C GLN A 318 -5.16 -0.27 10.14
N THR A 319 -5.54 -1.55 10.06
CA THR A 319 -4.61 -2.62 9.69
C THR A 319 -4.86 -3.04 8.25
N ILE A 320 -3.76 -3.13 7.50
CA ILE A 320 -3.71 -3.54 6.11
C ILE A 320 -2.93 -4.85 6.04
N VAL A 321 -3.48 -5.84 5.36
CA VAL A 321 -2.84 -7.11 5.05
C VAL A 321 -2.51 -7.14 3.56
N GLY A 322 -1.22 -7.07 3.24
CA GLY A 322 -0.69 -7.24 1.91
C GLY A 322 -0.36 -8.70 1.64
N SER A 323 -0.92 -9.28 0.59
CA SER A 323 -0.64 -10.65 0.15
C SER A 323 -0.47 -10.72 -1.37
N VAL A 324 0.40 -11.59 -1.87
CA VAL A 324 0.56 -11.79 -3.33
C VAL A 324 -0.72 -12.40 -3.92
N THR A 325 -1.31 -13.32 -3.16
CA THR A 325 -2.61 -13.93 -3.41
C THR A 325 -3.50 -13.69 -2.20
N PRO A 326 -4.76 -13.23 -2.35
CA PRO A 326 -5.63 -12.88 -1.22
C PRO A 326 -6.22 -14.10 -0.48
N ASP A 327 -5.34 -15.01 -0.05
CA ASP A 327 -5.59 -16.24 0.70
C ASP A 327 -4.67 -16.23 1.94
N PHE A 328 -5.14 -15.57 3.00
CA PHE A 328 -4.35 -15.32 4.22
C PHE A 328 -5.08 -15.64 5.53
N ASP A 329 -6.38 -15.91 5.49
CA ASP A 329 -7.17 -16.11 6.71
C ASP A 329 -6.91 -17.46 7.37
N GLN A 330 -6.28 -18.41 6.67
CA GLN A 330 -5.90 -19.75 7.16
C GLN A 330 -7.01 -20.42 7.98
N ASP A 331 -8.26 -20.27 7.54
CA ASP A 331 -9.44 -20.78 8.25
C ASP A 331 -9.56 -22.33 8.21
N GLY A 332 -8.57 -22.99 7.61
CA GLY A 332 -8.52 -24.44 7.39
C GLY A 332 -9.06 -24.87 6.02
N VAL A 333 -9.61 -23.94 5.24
CA VAL A 333 -10.07 -24.15 3.87
C VAL A 333 -9.29 -23.20 2.94
N PRO A 334 -8.34 -23.69 2.13
CA PRO A 334 -7.66 -22.84 1.17
C PRO A 334 -8.67 -22.23 0.20
N ASP A 335 -8.77 -20.90 0.16
CA ASP A 335 -9.64 -20.19 -0.79
C ASP A 335 -9.21 -20.52 -2.24
N SER A 336 -7.96 -20.95 -2.45
CA SER A 336 -7.46 -21.49 -3.73
C SER A 336 -7.71 -20.53 -4.89
N LEU A 337 -7.59 -19.23 -4.65
CA LEU A 337 -7.81 -18.14 -5.61
C LEU A 337 -6.73 -18.18 -6.68
N LYS A 338 -6.90 -19.08 -7.66
CA LYS A 338 -5.90 -19.44 -8.68
C LYS A 338 -6.12 -18.75 -10.03
N TYR A 339 -7.26 -18.08 -10.21
CA TYR A 339 -7.57 -17.30 -11.40
C TYR A 339 -7.64 -15.82 -11.08
N VAL A 340 -7.17 -15.01 -12.04
CA VAL A 340 -7.30 -13.55 -12.00
C VAL A 340 -7.82 -13.06 -13.34
N THR A 341 -8.94 -12.35 -13.28
CA THR A 341 -9.55 -11.68 -14.42
C THR A 341 -9.31 -10.19 -14.30
N ASN A 342 -8.57 -9.62 -15.26
CA ASN A 342 -8.29 -8.20 -15.34
C ASN A 342 -9.29 -7.53 -16.29
N ILE A 343 -9.99 -6.52 -15.78
CA ILE A 343 -10.96 -5.70 -16.51
C ILE A 343 -10.48 -4.26 -16.47
N TYR A 344 -10.13 -3.72 -17.63
CA TYR A 344 -9.74 -2.32 -17.79
C TYR A 344 -10.95 -1.51 -18.24
N GLY A 345 -11.16 -0.35 -17.62
CA GLY A 345 -12.26 0.54 -17.98
C GLY A 345 -11.94 2.00 -17.66
N GLU A 346 -12.89 2.88 -17.94
CA GLU A 346 -12.81 4.30 -17.62
C GLU A 346 -14.18 4.86 -17.27
N TRP A 347 -14.22 5.83 -16.36
CA TRP A 347 -15.36 6.73 -16.22
C TRP A 347 -15.19 7.88 -17.22
N ARG A 348 -16.16 8.06 -18.12
CA ARG A 348 -16.14 9.13 -19.13
C ARG A 348 -17.54 9.60 -19.50
N GLY A 349 -17.72 10.91 -19.63
CA GLY A 349 -18.98 11.53 -20.01
C GLY A 349 -20.13 11.08 -19.11
N GLU A 350 -21.20 10.56 -19.71
CA GLU A 350 -22.40 10.13 -19.00
C GLU A 350 -22.17 8.95 -18.03
N THR A 351 -21.11 8.16 -18.25
CA THR A 351 -20.77 7.02 -17.38
C THR A 351 -19.94 7.43 -16.16
N ALA A 352 -19.47 8.68 -16.06
CA ALA A 352 -18.91 9.25 -14.83
C ALA A 352 -20.05 9.69 -13.89
N ALA A 353 -20.92 8.75 -13.53
CA ALA A 353 -22.23 9.07 -12.96
C ALA A 353 -22.22 9.26 -11.43
N GLY A 354 -21.15 8.85 -10.75
CA GLY A 354 -21.00 8.99 -9.30
C GLY A 354 -21.89 8.02 -8.51
N TYR A 355 -21.91 8.20 -7.19
CA TYR A 355 -22.64 7.33 -6.25
C TYR A 355 -24.17 7.40 -6.44
N GLU A 356 -24.75 8.60 -6.53
CA GLU A 356 -26.20 8.82 -6.64
C GLU A 356 -26.82 8.16 -7.89
N ASN A 357 -26.02 8.00 -8.95
CA ASN A 357 -26.43 7.33 -10.18
C ASN A 357 -25.60 6.06 -10.41
N LYS A 358 -25.28 5.31 -9.34
CA LYS A 358 -24.36 4.16 -9.34
C LYS A 358 -24.55 3.23 -10.54
N LEU A 359 -25.79 2.85 -10.83
CA LEU A 359 -26.12 1.91 -11.91
C LEU A 359 -25.82 2.43 -13.32
N LYS A 360 -25.60 3.74 -13.52
CA LYS A 360 -25.21 4.34 -14.82
C LYS A 360 -23.70 4.36 -15.06
N ASN A 361 -22.89 4.01 -14.06
CA ASN A 361 -21.45 3.86 -14.23
C ASN A 361 -21.12 2.66 -15.14
N PRO A 362 -19.86 2.53 -15.64
CA PRO A 362 -19.43 1.38 -16.42
C PRO A 362 -19.73 0.10 -15.67
N ARG A 363 -20.18 -0.92 -16.39
CA ARG A 363 -20.72 -2.15 -15.82
C ARG A 363 -20.20 -3.35 -16.56
N PHE A 364 -19.75 -4.35 -15.81
CA PHE A 364 -19.12 -5.54 -16.36
C PHE A 364 -19.86 -6.76 -15.86
N LYS A 365 -20.36 -7.58 -16.77
CA LYS A 365 -21.04 -8.83 -16.44
C LYS A 365 -20.02 -9.96 -16.30
N PHE A 366 -20.27 -10.88 -15.38
CA PHE A 366 -19.61 -12.18 -15.31
C PHE A 366 -20.57 -13.21 -14.73
N SER A 367 -20.26 -14.48 -14.93
CA SER A 367 -21.05 -15.60 -14.40
C SER A 367 -20.14 -16.55 -13.63
N VAL A 368 -20.68 -17.12 -12.55
CA VAL A 368 -20.03 -18.15 -11.76
C VAL A 368 -20.72 -19.47 -12.05
N GLN A 369 -20.03 -20.41 -12.71
CA GLN A 369 -20.54 -21.77 -12.92
C GLN A 369 -20.08 -22.71 -11.79
N LYS A 370 -20.92 -23.68 -11.44
CA LYS A 370 -20.71 -24.56 -10.27
C LYS A 370 -19.38 -25.31 -10.29
N SER A 371 -18.80 -25.45 -9.10
CA SER A 371 -18.23 -26.71 -8.63
C SER A 371 -18.94 -27.11 -7.32
N GLY A 372 -20.00 -27.93 -7.41
CA GLY A 372 -20.71 -28.46 -6.23
C GLY A 372 -21.70 -27.51 -5.54
N SER A 373 -21.91 -27.70 -4.24
CA SER A 373 -22.86 -26.93 -3.39
C SER A 373 -22.20 -25.83 -2.56
N ALA A 374 -20.89 -25.65 -2.67
CA ALA A 374 -20.15 -24.62 -1.94
C ALA A 374 -20.23 -23.27 -2.66
N LYS A 375 -20.30 -22.17 -1.89
CA LYS A 375 -20.13 -20.82 -2.41
C LYS A 375 -18.69 -20.64 -2.91
N VAL A 376 -18.53 -19.88 -3.99
CA VAL A 376 -17.22 -19.59 -4.58
C VAL A 376 -16.63 -18.35 -3.90
N PRO A 377 -15.43 -18.45 -3.28
CA PRO A 377 -14.73 -17.28 -2.78
C PRO A 377 -14.25 -16.41 -3.95
N VAL A 378 -14.54 -15.12 -3.86
CA VAL A 378 -14.15 -14.09 -4.83
C VAL A 378 -13.64 -12.87 -4.10
N VAL A 379 -12.48 -12.36 -4.53
CA VAL A 379 -11.94 -11.08 -4.06
C VAL A 379 -11.87 -10.13 -5.24
N VAL A 380 -12.51 -8.97 -5.11
CA VAL A 380 -12.47 -7.90 -6.10
C VAL A 380 -11.52 -6.83 -5.61
N GLN A 381 -10.42 -6.63 -6.33
CA GLN A 381 -9.53 -5.48 -6.14
C GLN A 381 -9.81 -4.44 -7.21
N PHE A 382 -10.00 -3.19 -6.80
CA PHE A 382 -10.23 -2.06 -7.66
C PHE A 382 -9.07 -1.09 -7.56
N ILE A 383 -8.54 -0.63 -8.69
CA ILE A 383 -7.35 0.23 -8.76
C ILE A 383 -7.61 1.37 -9.74
N THR A 384 -7.39 2.61 -9.32
CA THR A 384 -7.46 3.75 -10.23
C THR A 384 -6.11 4.05 -10.89
N LYS A 385 -6.12 4.43 -12.16
CA LYS A 385 -4.91 4.82 -12.88
C LYS A 385 -4.49 6.22 -12.45
N ARG A 386 -3.27 6.38 -11.94
CA ARG A 386 -2.70 7.70 -11.68
C ARG A 386 -2.21 8.31 -13.01
N GLU A 387 -2.95 9.28 -13.54
CA GLU A 387 -2.66 9.92 -14.84
C GLU A 387 -1.39 10.79 -14.80
N HIS A 388 -1.18 11.53 -13.70
CA HIS A 388 0.02 12.34 -13.48
C HIS A 388 0.41 12.36 -11.99
N SER A 389 1.66 12.70 -11.74
CA SER A 389 2.32 12.74 -10.44
C SER A 389 1.51 13.42 -9.32
N ASN A 390 0.88 14.54 -9.63
CA ASN A 390 0.19 15.38 -8.64
C ASN A 390 -1.35 15.27 -8.68
N ALA A 391 -1.91 14.28 -9.39
CA ALA A 391 -3.36 14.11 -9.45
C ALA A 391 -3.92 13.70 -8.09
N ALA A 392 -4.92 14.43 -7.58
CA ALA A 392 -5.63 14.03 -6.38
C ALA A 392 -6.36 12.69 -6.59
N ASN A 393 -6.49 11.92 -5.51
CA ASN A 393 -7.27 10.71 -5.52
C ASN A 393 -8.77 11.02 -5.46
N PHE A 394 -9.54 10.22 -6.18
CA PHE A 394 -11.00 10.24 -6.06
C PHE A 394 -11.40 9.27 -4.99
N SER A 395 -12.45 9.62 -4.24
CA SER A 395 -13.11 8.67 -3.37
C SER A 395 -13.85 7.67 -4.24
N THR A 396 -13.45 6.40 -4.21
CA THR A 396 -13.95 5.36 -5.13
C THR A 396 -14.37 4.09 -4.41
N ARG A 397 -15.25 3.34 -5.06
CA ARG A 397 -15.75 2.04 -4.60
C ARG A 397 -16.09 1.16 -5.81
N CYS A 398 -15.96 -0.15 -5.66
CA CYS A 398 -16.33 -1.11 -6.69
C CYS A 398 -17.30 -2.14 -6.11
N ASP A 399 -18.52 -2.17 -6.65
CA ASP A 399 -19.62 -2.96 -6.11
C ASP A 399 -19.92 -4.19 -6.97
N VAL A 400 -20.24 -5.30 -6.30
CA VAL A 400 -20.71 -6.53 -6.92
C VAL A 400 -22.22 -6.63 -6.73
N PHE A 401 -22.94 -6.88 -7.83
CA PHE A 401 -24.39 -6.98 -7.88
C PHE A 401 -24.80 -8.39 -8.32
N GLU A 402 -25.63 -9.07 -7.53
CA GLU A 402 -26.28 -10.32 -7.92
C GLU A 402 -27.45 -10.02 -8.86
N VAL A 403 -27.53 -10.73 -9.99
CA VAL A 403 -28.68 -10.64 -10.90
C VAL A 403 -29.77 -11.57 -10.40
N LEU A 404 -30.92 -11.00 -10.03
CA LEU A 404 -32.06 -11.76 -9.50
C LEU A 404 -33.01 -12.22 -10.60
N ASP A 405 -33.24 -11.32 -11.56
CA ASP A 405 -34.07 -11.55 -12.73
C ASP A 405 -33.53 -10.73 -13.89
N GLN A 406 -33.60 -11.28 -15.11
CA GLN A 406 -33.10 -10.62 -16.32
C GLN A 406 -33.97 -10.97 -17.52
N THR A 407 -34.38 -9.93 -18.24
CA THR A 407 -34.98 -9.97 -19.57
C THR A 407 -34.00 -9.37 -20.59
N ASP A 408 -34.38 -9.33 -21.87
CA ASP A 408 -33.55 -8.73 -22.93
C ASP A 408 -33.24 -7.24 -22.69
N ARG A 409 -34.10 -6.51 -21.97
CA ARG A 409 -33.98 -5.04 -21.77
C ARG A 409 -33.87 -4.59 -20.32
N ASN A 410 -34.26 -5.41 -19.35
CA ASN A 410 -34.26 -5.04 -17.94
C ASN A 410 -33.60 -6.14 -17.10
N ALA A 411 -32.84 -5.76 -16.08
CA ALA A 411 -32.39 -6.67 -15.03
C ALA A 411 -32.58 -6.07 -13.64
N THR A 412 -33.11 -6.89 -12.72
CA THR A 412 -33.20 -6.54 -11.30
C THR A 412 -31.97 -7.08 -10.58
N VAL A 413 -31.30 -6.21 -9.83
CA VAL A 413 -30.03 -6.52 -9.17
C VAL A 413 -30.06 -6.22 -7.68
N ARG A 414 -29.27 -6.98 -6.91
CA ARG A 414 -29.02 -6.72 -5.49
C ARG A 414 -27.55 -6.49 -5.23
N ILE A 415 -27.21 -5.43 -4.52
CA ILE A 415 -25.83 -5.16 -4.11
C ILE A 415 -25.37 -6.14 -3.03
N LEU A 416 -24.11 -6.59 -3.10
CA LEU A 416 -23.50 -7.49 -2.12
C LEU A 416 -22.42 -6.76 -1.31
N GLY A 417 -22.35 -7.04 0.00
CA GLY A 417 -21.28 -6.56 0.88
C GLY A 417 -21.30 -5.05 1.15
N GLU A 418 -22.47 -4.42 1.12
CA GLU A 418 -22.60 -2.97 1.26
C GLU A 418 -22.13 -2.44 2.62
N GLU A 419 -22.29 -3.24 3.68
CA GLU A 419 -21.89 -2.90 5.04
C GLU A 419 -20.36 -2.81 5.21
N THR A 420 -19.61 -3.60 4.44
CA THR A 420 -18.14 -3.73 4.55
C THR A 420 -17.40 -2.95 3.46
N ASN A 421 -18.02 -2.73 2.30
CA ASN A 421 -17.37 -2.06 1.18
C ASN A 421 -17.52 -0.53 1.30
N LYS A 422 -16.50 0.18 1.77
CA LYS A 422 -16.56 1.64 1.99
C LYS A 422 -15.87 2.40 0.85
N TYR A 423 -16.37 3.59 0.53
CA TYR A 423 -15.67 4.51 -0.37
C TYR A 423 -14.33 4.94 0.25
N SER A 424 -13.29 4.98 -0.57
CA SER A 424 -11.93 5.30 -0.11
C SER A 424 -11.17 6.18 -1.10
N TYR A 425 -10.29 7.03 -0.55
CA TYR A 425 -9.32 7.83 -1.31
C TYR A 425 -8.01 7.08 -1.57
N ALA A 426 -7.86 5.84 -1.12
CA ALA A 426 -6.71 5.01 -1.50
C ALA A 426 -6.71 4.77 -3.02
N ASN A 427 -5.53 4.59 -3.62
CA ASN A 427 -5.45 4.25 -5.05
C ASN A 427 -6.10 2.90 -5.35
N GLN A 428 -6.18 2.03 -4.35
CA GLN A 428 -6.79 0.72 -4.44
C GLN A 428 -7.78 0.43 -3.29
N THR A 429 -8.81 -0.36 -3.59
CA THR A 429 -9.77 -0.92 -2.62
C THR A 429 -10.03 -2.39 -2.90
N THR A 430 -10.49 -3.10 -1.88
CA THR A 430 -10.76 -4.55 -1.96
C THR A 430 -12.09 -4.89 -1.32
N SER A 431 -12.82 -5.84 -1.89
CA SER A 431 -13.99 -6.45 -1.26
C SER A 431 -13.98 -7.97 -1.44
N ARG A 432 -14.38 -8.70 -0.40
CA ARG A 432 -14.41 -10.16 -0.36
C ARG A 432 -15.86 -10.65 -0.39
N HIS A 433 -16.13 -11.65 -1.21
CA HIS A 433 -17.45 -12.19 -1.48
C HIS A 433 -17.42 -13.72 -1.45
N LYS A 434 -18.54 -14.33 -1.05
CA LYS A 434 -18.81 -15.77 -1.23
C LYS A 434 -20.03 -15.89 -2.13
N LEU A 435 -19.81 -16.10 -3.43
CA LEU A 435 -20.84 -16.04 -4.47
C LEU A 435 -21.50 -17.39 -4.70
N ASN A 436 -22.79 -17.38 -5.04
CA ASN A 436 -23.50 -18.55 -5.52
C ASN A 436 -23.24 -18.74 -7.02
N THR A 437 -23.72 -19.84 -7.58
CA THR A 437 -23.83 -19.98 -9.03
C THR A 437 -24.88 -19.00 -9.55
N GLY A 438 -24.51 -18.19 -10.54
CA GLY A 438 -25.38 -17.15 -11.06
C GLY A 438 -24.63 -16.12 -11.91
N ALA A 439 -25.38 -15.11 -12.35
CA ALA A 439 -24.86 -13.97 -13.09
C ALA A 439 -24.72 -12.77 -12.14
N TYR A 440 -23.68 -11.98 -12.40
CA TYR A 440 -23.31 -10.85 -11.56
C TYR A 440 -22.88 -9.66 -12.42
N PHE A 441 -23.02 -8.45 -11.87
CA PHE A 441 -22.38 -7.24 -12.40
C PHE A 441 -21.31 -6.73 -11.43
N ILE A 442 -20.23 -6.19 -11.97
CA ILE A 442 -19.27 -5.34 -11.25
C ILE A 442 -19.44 -3.91 -11.76
N ILE A 443 -19.69 -2.98 -10.84
CA ILE A 443 -19.93 -1.58 -11.16
C ILE A 443 -19.02 -0.70 -10.28
N PRO A 444 -17.89 -0.20 -10.82
CA PRO A 444 -17.09 0.81 -10.14
C PRO A 444 -17.75 2.18 -10.20
N SER A 445 -17.61 2.96 -9.13
CA SER A 445 -18.10 4.34 -9.09
C SER A 445 -17.15 5.23 -8.29
N THR A 446 -17.11 6.50 -8.69
CA THR A 446 -16.62 7.60 -7.86
C THR A 446 -17.72 8.03 -6.88
N MET A 447 -17.35 8.70 -5.79
CA MET A 447 -18.32 9.33 -4.91
C MET A 447 -19.07 10.42 -5.65
N GLU A 448 -18.33 11.35 -6.27
CA GLU A 448 -18.87 12.49 -6.99
C GLU A 448 -19.03 12.20 -8.49
N PRO A 449 -20.08 12.71 -9.15
CA PRO A 449 -20.24 12.61 -10.60
C PRO A 449 -19.24 13.50 -11.36
N GLY A 450 -19.06 13.25 -12.65
CA GLY A 450 -18.18 14.00 -13.56
C GLY A 450 -16.68 13.73 -13.39
N GLN A 451 -16.31 12.84 -12.47
CA GLN A 451 -14.92 12.46 -12.23
C GLN A 451 -14.45 11.42 -13.25
N GLU A 452 -13.73 11.86 -14.28
CA GLU A 452 -13.19 10.97 -15.32
C GLU A 452 -11.83 10.39 -14.94
N LYS A 453 -11.68 9.07 -15.03
CA LYS A 453 -10.41 8.36 -14.75
C LYS A 453 -10.44 6.95 -15.33
N SER A 454 -9.29 6.45 -15.78
CA SER A 454 -9.11 5.03 -16.08
C SER A 454 -8.99 4.20 -14.79
N PHE A 455 -9.46 2.96 -14.82
CA PHE A 455 -9.37 2.02 -13.71
C PHE A 455 -9.11 0.58 -14.16
N LEU A 456 -8.66 -0.24 -13.22
CA LEU A 456 -8.41 -1.67 -13.36
C LEU A 456 -9.17 -2.39 -12.24
N ILE A 457 -10.03 -3.32 -12.62
CA ILE A 457 -10.65 -4.28 -11.70
C ILE A 457 -9.91 -5.61 -11.87
N ARG A 458 -9.46 -6.20 -10.77
CA ARG A 458 -8.89 -7.54 -10.71
C ARG A 458 -9.81 -8.42 -9.89
N VAL A 459 -10.35 -9.45 -10.52
CA VAL A 459 -11.25 -10.41 -9.86
C VAL A 459 -10.48 -11.70 -9.64
N PHE A 460 -10.21 -11.99 -8.37
CA PHE A 460 -9.54 -13.21 -7.92
C PHE A 460 -10.59 -14.24 -7.55
N SER A 461 -10.48 -15.46 -8.09
CA SER A 461 -11.49 -16.50 -7.89
C SER A 461 -10.87 -17.89 -7.86
N SER A 462 -11.54 -18.81 -7.18
CA SER A 462 -11.14 -20.21 -7.11
C SER A 462 -11.54 -21.02 -8.37
N VAL A 463 -12.44 -20.46 -9.18
CA VAL A 463 -12.90 -21.01 -10.47
C VAL A 463 -12.72 -19.97 -11.58
N LEU A 464 -12.61 -20.42 -12.82
CA LEU A 464 -12.62 -19.50 -13.96
C LEU A 464 -14.00 -18.85 -14.07
N LEU A 465 -14.04 -17.53 -14.24
CA LEU A 465 -15.28 -16.80 -14.43
C LEU A 465 -15.70 -16.86 -15.90
N ASP A 466 -16.99 -17.10 -16.13
CA ASP A 466 -17.57 -17.19 -17.47
C ASP A 466 -18.23 -15.86 -17.89
N ASP A 467 -18.49 -15.71 -19.18
CA ASP A 467 -19.23 -14.58 -19.78
C ASP A 467 -18.72 -13.18 -19.40
N VAL A 468 -17.43 -13.07 -19.06
CA VAL A 468 -16.83 -11.79 -18.66
C VAL A 468 -16.88 -10.82 -19.83
N SER A 469 -17.69 -9.77 -19.71
CA SER A 469 -17.93 -8.81 -20.78
C SER A 469 -18.37 -7.44 -20.25
N ALA A 470 -18.10 -6.38 -21.00
CA ALA A 470 -18.75 -5.09 -20.76
C ALA A 470 -20.25 -5.21 -21.09
N SER A 471 -21.11 -4.70 -20.21
CA SER A 471 -22.55 -4.76 -20.43
C SER A 471 -23.03 -3.62 -21.31
N SER A 472 -23.99 -3.93 -22.19
CA SER A 472 -24.65 -2.94 -23.04
C SER A 472 -25.37 -1.88 -22.20
N GLU A 473 -25.28 -0.62 -22.64
CA GLU A 473 -26.04 0.51 -22.10
C GLU A 473 -27.55 0.38 -22.34
N GLN A 474 -27.96 -0.49 -23.29
CA GLN A 474 -29.37 -0.76 -23.59
C GLN A 474 -30.08 -1.59 -22.51
N LEU A 475 -29.32 -2.28 -21.65
CA LEU A 475 -29.88 -3.01 -20.52
C LEU A 475 -30.15 -2.04 -19.37
N LEU A 476 -31.39 -1.90 -18.94
CA LEU A 476 -31.74 -1.07 -17.78
C LEU A 476 -31.59 -1.90 -16.49
N LEU A 477 -30.83 -1.37 -15.53
CA LEU A 477 -30.68 -1.97 -14.21
C LEU A 477 -31.59 -1.26 -13.20
N SER A 478 -32.27 -2.04 -12.37
CA SER A 478 -33.00 -1.55 -11.21
C SER A 478 -32.57 -2.32 -9.96
N ALA A 479 -32.43 -1.63 -8.83
CA ALA A 479 -32.21 -2.28 -7.55
C ALA A 479 -33.45 -3.07 -7.12
N ASP A 480 -33.28 -4.14 -6.35
CA ASP A 480 -34.41 -4.76 -5.66
C ASP A 480 -34.96 -3.76 -4.63
N GLY A 481 -36.29 -3.58 -4.60
CA GLY A 481 -36.97 -2.58 -3.77
C GLY A 481 -36.85 -2.80 -2.24
N SER A 482 -35.93 -3.64 -1.80
CA SER A 482 -35.52 -3.78 -0.40
C SER A 482 -34.42 -2.76 -0.09
N GLU A 483 -34.75 -1.47 -0.18
CA GLU A 483 -34.01 -0.48 0.60
C GLU A 483 -34.36 -0.72 2.07
N SER A 484 -33.55 -1.53 2.77
CA SER A 484 -33.44 -1.39 4.21
C SER A 484 -32.82 -0.03 4.47
N GLY A 485 -33.69 0.97 4.65
CA GLY A 485 -33.31 2.32 5.03
C GLY A 485 -32.39 2.27 6.25
N VAL A 486 -31.13 2.67 6.04
CA VAL A 486 -30.36 3.26 7.13
C VAL A 486 -30.99 4.63 7.38
N PRO A 487 -31.30 5.03 8.62
CA PRO A 487 -31.93 6.32 8.86
C PRO A 487 -31.00 7.43 8.37
N VAL A 488 -31.44 8.17 7.37
CA VAL A 488 -31.02 9.57 7.23
C VAL A 488 -31.55 10.24 8.49
N ALA A 489 -30.67 10.49 9.46
CA ALA A 489 -31.00 11.34 10.58
C ALA A 489 -31.22 12.74 10.02
N ASP A 490 -32.49 13.08 9.80
CA ASP A 490 -32.96 14.46 9.73
C ASP A 490 -32.50 15.14 11.02
N ASN A 491 -31.49 15.99 10.90
CA ASN A 491 -31.29 17.11 11.82
C ASN A 491 -30.88 18.32 10.99
N ALA A 492 -31.90 18.98 10.48
CA ALA A 492 -31.90 20.40 10.25
C ALA A 492 -31.61 21.11 11.59
N ASN A 493 -30.34 21.28 11.93
CA ASN A 493 -29.81 22.42 12.68
C ASN A 493 -28.29 22.35 12.69
N GLY A 494 -27.68 23.50 12.45
CA GLY A 494 -26.28 23.66 12.10
C GLY A 494 -25.27 23.03 13.06
N THR A 495 -24.13 22.69 12.46
CA THR A 495 -22.80 22.56 13.07
C THR A 495 -22.57 21.33 13.95
N THR A 496 -21.46 20.64 13.62
CA THR A 496 -20.74 19.61 14.38
C THR A 496 -21.29 18.18 14.30
N TRP A 497 -20.57 17.31 13.56
CA TRP A 497 -20.20 15.91 13.88
C TRP A 497 -19.80 15.03 12.68
N PHE A 498 -19.90 15.52 11.44
CA PHE A 498 -19.32 14.86 10.25
C PHE A 498 -18.08 15.61 9.72
N HIS A 499 -16.93 15.33 10.33
CA HIS A 499 -15.59 15.69 9.82
C HIS A 499 -14.46 14.83 10.42
N ARG A 500 -14.80 13.66 10.98
CA ARG A 500 -13.83 12.74 11.57
C ARG A 500 -14.05 11.36 11.00
N LEU A 501 -13.34 11.06 9.90
CA LEU A 501 -12.88 9.71 9.52
C LEU A 501 -12.04 9.70 8.23
N CYS A 502 -11.93 10.83 7.50
CA CYS A 502 -11.11 10.92 6.28
C CYS A 502 -9.85 11.81 6.38
N HIS A 503 -9.29 12.02 7.57
CA HIS A 503 -8.06 12.79 7.78
C HIS A 503 -6.82 11.95 8.16
N CYS A 504 -6.85 10.62 8.00
CA CYS A 504 -5.77 9.78 8.55
C CYS A 504 -4.45 9.75 7.75
N TRP A 505 -4.32 10.40 6.58
CA TRP A 505 -3.05 10.36 5.81
C TRP A 505 -2.68 11.66 5.08
N CYS A 506 -3.48 12.73 5.16
CA CYS A 506 -3.36 13.86 4.21
C CYS A 506 -2.93 15.22 4.78
N SER A 507 -2.48 15.38 6.03
CA SER A 507 -1.97 16.69 6.47
C SER A 507 -1.06 16.63 7.71
N ALA A 508 0.25 16.47 7.52
CA ALA A 508 1.25 16.89 8.51
C ALA A 508 2.69 16.97 7.97
N ALA A 509 2.97 17.95 7.09
CA ALA A 509 4.36 18.39 6.87
C ALA A 509 4.58 19.91 6.99
N LEU A 510 3.54 20.70 7.28
CA LEU A 510 3.67 22.17 7.34
C LEU A 510 3.53 22.80 8.72
N LEU A 511 3.39 22.03 9.80
CA LEU A 511 3.34 22.57 11.15
C LEU A 511 4.06 21.64 12.12
N PHE A 512 5.40 21.64 12.13
CA PHE A 512 6.22 21.53 13.36
C PHE A 512 7.69 21.80 12.98
N ARG A 513 8.11 23.06 13.14
CA ARG A 513 9.53 23.42 13.34
C ARG A 513 9.87 23.12 14.80
N PRO A 514 11.05 22.54 15.13
CA PRO A 514 11.62 22.74 16.45
C PRO A 514 12.09 24.20 16.51
N GLU A 515 11.38 25.04 17.23
CA GLU A 515 11.99 26.23 17.81
C GLU A 515 12.77 25.80 19.06
N GLY A 516 14.02 26.24 19.16
CA GLY A 516 14.74 26.30 20.43
C GLY A 516 15.86 25.28 20.57
N GLU A 517 17.07 25.78 20.42
CA GLU A 517 18.34 25.18 20.82
C GLU A 517 18.33 24.73 22.29
N GLY A 518 18.94 23.58 22.56
CA GLY A 518 19.32 23.13 23.88
C GLY A 518 20.57 22.27 23.75
N GLU A 519 21.72 22.88 23.96
CA GLU A 519 23.03 22.23 24.02
C GLU A 519 22.97 21.00 24.95
N PHE A 520 23.14 19.79 24.40
CA PHE A 520 23.51 18.64 25.22
C PHE A 520 25.02 18.70 25.46
N GLN A 521 25.41 19.37 26.54
CA GLN A 521 26.72 19.16 27.13
C GLN A 521 26.84 17.72 27.64
N SER A 522 27.93 17.09 27.24
CA SER A 522 28.42 15.83 27.78
C SER A 522 28.54 15.89 29.31
N GLY A 523 27.74 15.11 30.01
CA GLY A 523 27.89 14.86 31.44
C GLY A 523 28.10 13.38 31.70
N ARG A 524 29.31 13.00 32.08
CA ARG A 524 29.63 11.68 32.66
C ARG A 524 28.81 11.45 33.92
N LEU A 525 28.12 10.31 34.00
CA LEU A 525 28.30 9.27 35.03
C LEU A 525 27.41 8.07 34.70
#